data_AF-A0A6H5KR51-F1
#
_entry.id   AF-A0A6H5KR51-F1
#
_cell.length_a   1.000
_cell.length_b   1.000
_cell.length_c   1.000
_cell.angle_alpha   90.00
_cell.angle_beta   90.00
_cell.angle_gamma   90.00
#
_symmetry.space_group_name_H-M   'P 1'
#
loop_
_entity.id
_entity.type
_entity.pdbx_description
1 polymer ?
#
loop_
_entity_poly.entity_id
_entity_poly.type
_entity_poly.pdbx_seq_one_letter_code
_entity_poly.pdbx_strand_id
1 'polypeptide(L)'
;MKTLVERIAGQEGILLILCVCSDFLPTTLLSSFLDSHDALWKAAVDNLSHAGIAASSWAVVISLSPPSSGAANFPELALPGSPLHRCFSCARLLATGGRRRNHASNASHRPPPSPPPLPPPRPDTMDSSPKDLTSRSRYFDVESAEPSSPPPTISDQPALPMAARGERGAGGGCTARIPSAAVALEALFAACVGSALDLDHFLAAGSVRLSRATALAGRPWGHCVAALIVAAFAVAALTRNARAAVCVFSAGATHQLRDSTRRGLWLYPPRGAKTPPVSYPIYLLAQALLPLVMAMCLRSGHGSRCGYSCVQRNTRHRRGLPCTRRRRRGDVACVRARRAENEDGDVGTRASFSL
;
A
#
# COMPACT_ATOMS: atom_id res chain seq x y z
N MET A 1 20.91 7.03 -8.20
CA MET A 1 19.79 7.83 -7.67
C MET A 1 18.91 8.41 -8.77
N LYS A 2 19.43 9.16 -9.76
CA LYS A 2 18.64 9.76 -10.85
C LYS A 2 17.68 8.77 -11.55
N THR A 3 18.20 7.64 -12.01
CA THR A 3 17.41 6.59 -12.69
C THR A 3 16.33 5.94 -11.83
N LEU A 4 16.47 5.96 -10.50
CA LEU A 4 15.46 5.43 -9.58
C LEU A 4 14.32 6.44 -9.43
N VAL A 5 14.64 7.73 -9.25
CA VAL A 5 13.65 8.81 -9.12
C VAL A 5 12.81 8.91 -10.39
N GLU A 6 13.43 8.86 -11.57
CA GLU A 6 12.73 8.87 -12.85
C GLU A 6 11.75 7.69 -13.00
N ARG A 7 12.16 6.49 -12.56
CA ARG A 7 11.28 5.31 -12.60
C ARG A 7 10.09 5.44 -11.67
N ILE A 8 10.31 5.92 -10.44
CA ILE A 8 9.24 6.15 -9.46
C ILE A 8 8.27 7.20 -10.01
N ALA A 9 8.80 8.34 -10.48
CA ALA A 9 7.99 9.40 -11.07
C ALA A 9 7.17 8.92 -12.27
N GLY A 10 7.76 8.08 -13.14
CA GLY A 10 7.04 7.47 -14.25
C GLY A 10 5.91 6.54 -13.81
N GLN A 11 6.15 5.70 -12.80
CA GLN A 11 5.13 4.77 -12.29
C GLN A 11 4.00 5.50 -11.54
N GLU A 12 4.33 6.50 -10.72
CA GLU A 12 3.34 7.37 -10.07
C GLU A 12 2.53 8.16 -11.11
N GLY A 13 3.18 8.65 -12.16
CA GLY A 13 2.51 9.31 -13.29
C GLY A 13 1.49 8.38 -13.96
N ILE A 14 1.86 7.13 -14.24
CA ILE A 14 0.93 6.12 -14.79
C ILE A 14 -0.23 5.85 -13.83
N LEU A 15 0.03 5.72 -12.53
CA LEU A 15 -1.01 5.52 -11.51
C LEU A 15 -2.02 6.67 -11.50
N LEU A 16 -1.55 7.91 -11.53
CA LEU A 16 -2.41 9.10 -11.55
C LEU A 16 -3.19 9.22 -12.85
N ILE A 17 -2.56 8.94 -13.99
CA ILE A 17 -3.27 8.89 -15.29
C ILE A 17 -4.37 7.83 -15.25
N LEU A 18 -4.10 6.63 -14.71
CA LEU A 18 -5.13 5.60 -14.55
C LEU A 18 -6.29 6.07 -13.68
N CYS A 19 -6.02 6.77 -12.57
CA CYS A 19 -7.06 7.32 -11.70
C CYS A 19 -7.93 8.33 -12.47
N VAL A 20 -7.32 9.33 -13.11
CA VAL A 20 -8.03 10.35 -13.88
C VAL A 20 -8.80 9.71 -15.03
N CYS A 21 -8.16 8.90 -15.87
CA CYS A 21 -8.84 8.22 -16.97
C CYS A 21 -10.00 7.36 -16.47
N SER A 22 -9.84 6.60 -15.38
CA SER A 22 -10.91 5.75 -14.85
C SER A 22 -12.13 6.51 -14.33
N ASP A 23 -11.92 7.71 -13.80
CA ASP A 23 -13.01 8.51 -13.23
C ASP A 23 -13.70 9.35 -14.31
N PHE A 24 -12.96 9.83 -15.32
CA PHE A 24 -13.51 10.64 -16.40
C PHE A 24 -14.09 9.82 -17.55
N LEU A 25 -13.42 8.74 -17.99
CA LEU A 25 -13.80 7.95 -19.18
C LEU A 25 -15.26 7.46 -19.14
N PRO A 26 -15.79 6.91 -18.02
CA PRO A 26 -17.18 6.47 -17.97
C PRO A 26 -18.19 7.62 -18.06
N THR A 27 -17.81 8.81 -17.60
CA THR A 27 -18.71 9.97 -17.53
C THR A 27 -18.77 10.75 -18.85
N THR A 28 -17.63 10.90 -19.53
CA THR A 28 -17.51 11.79 -20.69
C THR A 28 -17.57 11.05 -22.02
N LEU A 29 -16.85 9.94 -22.16
CA LEU A 29 -16.69 9.25 -23.45
C LEU A 29 -17.70 8.13 -23.65
N LEU A 30 -18.12 7.49 -22.56
CA LEU A 30 -19.01 6.34 -22.63
C LEU A 30 -20.46 6.66 -22.30
N SER A 31 -20.81 7.84 -21.80
CA SER A 31 -22.19 8.17 -21.45
C SER A 31 -23.13 8.06 -22.66
N SER A 32 -22.76 8.64 -23.79
CA SER A 32 -23.55 8.58 -25.03
C SER A 32 -23.55 7.21 -25.73
N PHE A 33 -22.56 6.35 -25.46
CA PHE A 33 -22.50 4.99 -26.02
C PHE A 33 -23.17 3.94 -25.12
N LEU A 34 -23.17 4.14 -23.79
CA LEU A 34 -23.66 3.18 -22.80
C LEU A 34 -25.13 3.37 -22.42
N ASP A 35 -25.80 4.41 -22.92
CA ASP A 35 -27.22 4.64 -22.63
C ASP A 35 -28.14 3.52 -23.16
N SER A 36 -27.66 2.69 -24.08
CA SER A 36 -28.39 1.52 -24.61
C SER A 36 -27.99 0.18 -23.99
N HIS A 37 -26.84 0.07 -23.29
CA HIS A 37 -26.32 -1.20 -22.76
C HIS A 37 -25.85 -1.11 -21.30
N ASP A 38 -26.72 -1.66 -20.45
CA ASP A 38 -26.54 -2.36 -19.19
C ASP A 38 -25.54 -1.81 -18.16
N ALA A 39 -26.06 -1.63 -16.94
CA ALA A 39 -25.31 -1.42 -15.70
C ALA A 39 -24.08 -2.35 -15.55
N LEU A 40 -24.06 -3.48 -16.27
CA LEU A 40 -22.93 -4.40 -16.41
C LEU A 40 -21.66 -3.73 -16.92
N TRP A 41 -21.73 -2.92 -17.98
CA TRP A 41 -20.54 -2.26 -18.52
C TRP A 41 -19.98 -1.23 -17.55
N LYS A 42 -20.87 -0.45 -16.92
CA LYS A 42 -20.47 0.52 -15.88
C LYS A 42 -19.77 -0.19 -14.73
N ALA A 43 -20.34 -1.29 -14.23
CA ALA A 43 -19.74 -2.09 -13.17
C ALA A 43 -18.42 -2.75 -13.59
N ALA A 44 -18.33 -3.26 -14.83
CA ALA A 44 -17.12 -3.89 -15.35
C ALA A 44 -15.97 -2.88 -15.49
N VAL A 45 -16.24 -1.69 -16.01
CA VAL A 45 -15.24 -0.61 -16.13
C VAL A 45 -14.83 -0.10 -14.75
N ASP A 46 -15.76 0.04 -13.80
CA ASP A 46 -15.46 0.42 -12.41
C ASP A 46 -14.52 -0.60 -11.76
N ASN A 47 -14.84 -1.89 -11.88
CA ASN A 47 -14.05 -2.98 -11.32
C ASN A 47 -12.67 -3.13 -12.00
N LEU A 48 -12.60 -2.99 -13.33
CA LEU A 48 -11.34 -3.00 -14.07
C LEU A 48 -10.43 -1.84 -13.65
N SER A 49 -11.02 -0.69 -13.35
CA SER A 49 -10.29 0.48 -12.85
C SER A 49 -9.69 0.21 -11.47
N HIS A 50 -10.46 -0.40 -10.56
CA HIS A 50 -9.94 -0.86 -9.27
C HIS A 50 -8.77 -1.83 -9.44
N ALA A 51 -8.88 -2.79 -10.37
CA ALA A 51 -7.83 -3.74 -10.69
C ALA A 51 -6.55 -3.05 -11.16
N GLY A 52 -6.67 -2.13 -12.14
CA GLY A 52 -5.55 -1.43 -12.74
C GLY A 52 -4.83 -0.50 -11.75
N ILE A 53 -5.59 0.20 -10.90
CA ILE A 53 -5.05 1.06 -9.85
C ILE A 53 -4.30 0.22 -8.80
N ALA A 54 -4.89 -0.89 -8.34
CA ALA A 54 -4.25 -1.78 -7.38
C ALA A 54 -2.96 -2.41 -7.93
N ALA A 55 -2.97 -2.86 -9.19
CA ALA A 55 -1.80 -3.42 -9.86
C ALA A 55 -0.66 -2.40 -9.99
N SER A 56 -0.96 -1.19 -10.46
CA SER A 56 0.01 -0.10 -10.63
C SER A 56 0.58 0.37 -9.30
N SER A 57 -0.27 0.53 -8.28
CA SER A 57 0.16 0.87 -6.91
C SER A 57 1.10 -0.20 -6.36
N TRP A 58 0.77 -1.49 -6.50
CA TRP A 58 1.64 -2.56 -6.06
C TRP A 58 2.96 -2.62 -6.84
N ALA A 59 2.96 -2.34 -8.14
CA ALA A 59 4.18 -2.28 -8.95
C ALA A 59 5.18 -1.23 -8.44
N VAL A 60 4.71 -0.07 -7.97
CA VAL A 60 5.54 0.93 -7.28
C VAL A 60 6.14 0.33 -5.99
N VAL A 61 5.31 -0.31 -5.16
CA VAL A 61 5.76 -0.91 -3.89
C VAL A 61 6.88 -1.92 -4.11
N ILE A 62 6.72 -2.80 -5.11
CA ILE A 62 7.73 -3.79 -5.46
C ILE A 62 9.02 -3.12 -5.95
N SER A 63 8.91 -2.11 -6.81
CA SER A 63 10.07 -1.42 -7.41
C SER A 63 10.94 -0.71 -6.37
N LEU A 64 10.33 -0.29 -5.27
CA LEU A 64 11.00 0.36 -4.13
C LEU A 64 11.49 -0.63 -3.06
N SER A 65 10.98 -1.86 -3.08
CA SER A 65 11.36 -2.89 -2.12
C SER A 65 12.69 -3.52 -2.52
N PRO A 66 13.62 -3.75 -1.57
CA PRO A 66 14.85 -4.46 -1.88
C PRO A 66 14.50 -5.86 -2.43
N PRO A 67 15.23 -6.35 -3.44
CA PRO A 67 15.05 -7.70 -3.94
C PRO A 67 15.23 -8.66 -2.76
N SER A 68 14.25 -9.55 -2.56
CA SER A 68 14.32 -10.59 -1.55
C SER A 68 15.56 -11.43 -1.83
N SER A 69 16.59 -11.27 -1.01
CA SER A 69 17.93 -11.84 -1.24
C SER A 69 17.97 -13.37 -1.11
N GLY A 70 16.85 -13.98 -0.74
CA GLY A 70 16.61 -15.41 -0.89
C GLY A 70 15.38 -15.58 -1.78
N ALA A 71 15.52 -16.43 -2.79
CA ALA A 71 14.44 -16.96 -3.62
C ALA A 71 13.45 -17.80 -2.80
N ALA A 72 12.86 -17.22 -1.75
CA ALA A 72 11.56 -17.64 -1.30
C ALA A 72 10.60 -17.13 -2.37
N ASN A 73 10.44 -17.93 -3.43
CA ASN A 73 9.31 -17.83 -4.33
C ASN A 73 8.05 -17.58 -3.49
N PHE A 74 7.10 -16.80 -4.04
CA PHE A 74 5.72 -16.77 -3.54
C PHE A 74 5.36 -18.18 -3.06
N PRO A 75 4.79 -18.36 -1.86
CA PRO A 75 4.69 -19.70 -1.27
C PRO A 75 3.97 -20.61 -2.27
N GLU A 76 4.75 -21.40 -2.98
CA GLU A 76 4.35 -22.70 -3.47
C GLU A 76 3.77 -23.34 -2.24
N LEU A 77 2.45 -23.55 -2.23
CA LEU A 77 1.60 -23.90 -1.09
C LEU A 77 2.25 -25.00 -0.25
N ALA A 78 3.18 -24.62 0.62
CA ALA A 78 4.03 -25.54 1.33
C ALA A 78 3.29 -25.91 2.62
N LEU A 79 2.86 -27.16 2.63
CA LEU A 79 2.27 -27.89 3.73
C LEU A 79 3.00 -27.66 5.07
N PRO A 80 2.29 -27.79 6.20
CA PRO A 80 2.72 -27.28 7.50
C PRO A 80 3.96 -27.98 8.06
N GLY A 81 5.01 -27.19 8.36
CA GLY A 81 6.20 -27.69 9.08
C GLY A 81 7.26 -26.65 9.49
N SER A 82 7.03 -25.33 9.34
CA SER A 82 8.11 -24.34 9.43
C SER A 82 8.27 -23.63 10.79
N PRO A 83 9.50 -23.17 11.15
CA PRO A 83 9.96 -22.88 12.53
C PRO A 83 9.36 -21.63 13.20
N LEU A 84 8.49 -20.88 12.53
CA LEU A 84 7.87 -19.65 13.05
C LEU A 84 6.78 -19.89 14.11
N HIS A 85 6.49 -21.15 14.44
CA HIS A 85 5.60 -21.53 15.55
C HIS A 85 6.10 -21.04 16.93
N ARG A 86 7.41 -20.79 17.07
CA ARG A 86 8.01 -20.39 18.36
C ARG A 86 7.87 -18.90 18.67
N CYS A 87 7.88 -18.00 17.68
CA CYS A 87 7.76 -16.56 17.95
C CYS A 87 6.33 -16.13 18.32
N PHE A 88 5.29 -16.74 17.73
CA PHE A 88 3.91 -16.44 18.12
C PHE A 88 3.50 -17.08 19.46
N SER A 89 4.20 -18.12 19.92
CA SER A 89 4.01 -18.64 21.28
C SER A 89 4.42 -17.61 22.36
N CYS A 90 5.44 -16.76 22.12
CA CYS A 90 5.81 -15.69 23.05
C CYS A 90 4.76 -14.56 23.12
N ALA A 91 4.13 -14.20 21.99
CA ALA A 91 3.05 -13.22 22.00
C ALA A 91 1.78 -13.77 22.69
N ARG A 92 1.50 -15.08 22.57
CA ARG A 92 0.41 -15.76 23.30
C ARG A 92 0.68 -15.88 24.80
N LEU A 93 1.94 -16.02 25.21
CA LEU A 93 2.38 -16.01 26.61
C LEU A 93 2.24 -14.62 27.26
N LEU A 94 2.48 -13.54 26.51
CA LEU A 94 2.26 -12.18 26.99
C LEU A 94 0.77 -11.80 27.06
N ALA A 95 -0.07 -12.35 26.18
CA ALA A 95 -1.52 -12.15 26.24
C ALA A 95 -2.24 -13.00 27.31
N THR A 96 -1.58 -14.03 27.86
CA THR A 96 -2.15 -14.92 28.89
C THR A 96 -1.51 -14.76 30.28
N GLY A 97 -0.40 -14.02 30.39
CA GLY A 97 0.30 -13.77 31.65
C GLY A 97 -0.32 -12.62 32.45
N GLY A 98 -1.35 -12.93 33.26
CA GLY A 98 -1.84 -11.98 34.26
C GLY A 98 -3.25 -12.17 34.80
N ARG A 99 -3.89 -13.34 34.65
CA ARG A 99 -5.20 -13.58 35.31
C ARG A 99 -4.99 -14.07 36.74
N ARG A 100 -4.78 -13.15 37.68
CA ARG A 100 -4.97 -13.40 39.12
C ARG A 100 -6.39 -13.92 39.31
N ARG A 101 -6.53 -15.15 39.82
CA ARG A 101 -7.79 -15.73 40.27
C ARG A 101 -8.25 -14.99 41.52
N ASN A 102 -9.19 -14.07 41.37
CA ASN A 102 -10.02 -13.64 42.50
C ASN A 102 -11.26 -14.54 42.51
N HIS A 103 -11.32 -15.40 43.53
CA HIS A 103 -12.57 -16.04 43.95
C HIS A 103 -13.52 -14.96 44.45
N ALA A 104 -14.67 -14.80 43.80
CA ALA A 104 -15.80 -14.04 44.32
C ALA A 104 -17.10 -14.79 44.01
N SER A 105 -17.65 -15.37 45.08
CA SER A 105 -19.08 -15.46 45.45
C SER A 105 -20.14 -15.53 44.34
N ASN A 106 -20.85 -16.66 44.33
CA ASN A 106 -22.19 -16.87 43.78
C ASN A 106 -23.14 -15.71 44.10
N ALA A 107 -23.65 -15.03 43.06
CA ALA A 107 -24.86 -14.23 43.12
C ALA A 107 -25.87 -14.81 42.12
N SER A 108 -27.05 -15.14 42.61
CA SER A 108 -28.15 -15.73 41.83
C SER A 108 -28.63 -14.73 40.77
N HIS A 109 -28.41 -15.04 39.50
CA HIS A 109 -29.02 -14.31 38.39
C HIS A 109 -30.50 -14.66 38.29
N ARG A 110 -31.38 -13.71 38.62
CA ARG A 110 -32.77 -13.71 38.13
C ARG A 110 -32.78 -13.36 36.64
N PRO A 111 -33.62 -14.01 35.82
CA PRO A 111 -33.79 -13.63 34.43
C PRO A 111 -34.41 -12.22 34.33
N PRO A 112 -34.00 -11.41 33.33
CA PRO A 112 -34.59 -10.10 33.10
C PRO A 112 -36.06 -10.24 32.67
N PRO A 113 -36.93 -9.28 33.05
CA PRO A 113 -38.33 -9.27 32.62
C PRO A 113 -38.44 -9.08 31.11
N SER A 114 -39.42 -9.76 30.52
CA SER A 114 -39.77 -9.68 29.11
C SER A 114 -40.02 -8.23 28.68
N PRO A 115 -39.53 -7.80 27.51
CA PRO A 115 -39.83 -6.47 27.00
C PRO A 115 -41.33 -6.33 26.71
N PRO A 116 -41.92 -5.13 26.91
CA PRO A 116 -43.32 -4.87 26.60
C PRO A 116 -43.57 -5.00 25.09
N PRO A 117 -44.79 -5.40 24.69
CA PRO A 117 -45.17 -5.52 23.29
C PRO A 117 -45.05 -4.17 22.57
N LEU A 118 -44.48 -4.20 21.37
CA LEU A 118 -44.35 -3.04 20.51
C LEU A 118 -45.74 -2.51 20.12
N PRO A 119 -45.94 -1.18 20.09
CA PRO A 119 -47.18 -0.59 19.60
C PRO A 119 -47.37 -0.89 18.10
N PRO A 120 -48.63 -1.00 17.64
CA PRO A 120 -48.91 -1.22 16.22
C PRO A 120 -48.38 -0.05 15.37
N PRO A 121 -47.93 -0.32 14.13
CA PRO A 121 -47.44 0.70 13.23
C PRO A 121 -48.55 1.73 12.96
N ARG A 122 -48.22 3.01 13.12
CA ARG A 122 -49.11 4.10 12.72
C ARG A 122 -49.26 4.08 11.19
N PRO A 123 -50.47 4.28 10.64
CA PRO A 123 -50.65 4.47 9.22
C PRO A 123 -49.96 5.78 8.81
N ASP A 124 -48.93 5.66 7.98
CA ASP A 124 -48.20 6.80 7.42
C ASP A 124 -49.13 7.63 6.53
N THR A 125 -49.35 8.88 6.93
CA THR A 125 -49.84 9.94 6.06
C THR A 125 -48.83 10.15 4.93
N MET A 126 -49.18 9.71 3.73
CA MET A 126 -48.48 10.11 2.51
C MET A 126 -48.68 11.60 2.30
N ASP A 127 -47.69 12.39 2.72
CA ASP A 127 -47.57 13.79 2.36
C ASP A 127 -46.73 13.90 1.08
N SER A 128 -47.44 13.90 -0.05
CA SER A 128 -46.87 14.12 -1.38
C SER A 128 -46.50 15.60 -1.53
N SER A 129 -45.26 15.95 -1.20
CA SER A 129 -44.69 17.26 -1.53
C SER A 129 -43.45 17.06 -2.43
N PRO A 130 -43.48 17.52 -3.69
CA PRO A 130 -42.35 17.38 -4.60
C PRO A 130 -41.26 18.37 -4.20
N LYS A 131 -40.16 17.85 -3.65
CA LYS A 131 -38.94 18.65 -3.46
C LYS A 131 -38.17 18.70 -4.76
N ASP A 132 -38.36 19.79 -5.49
CA ASP A 132 -37.43 20.28 -6.50
C ASP A 132 -36.02 20.36 -5.91
N LEU A 133 -35.15 19.43 -6.32
CA LEU A 133 -33.72 19.45 -6.08
C LEU A 133 -32.99 19.61 -7.40
N THR A 134 -33.18 20.76 -8.04
CA THR A 134 -32.25 21.29 -9.04
C THR A 134 -31.14 22.06 -8.33
N SER A 135 -30.32 21.35 -7.53
CA SER A 135 -29.06 21.93 -7.04
C SER A 135 -28.02 21.90 -8.16
N ARG A 136 -28.10 22.97 -8.94
CA ARG A 136 -27.17 23.45 -9.97
C ARG A 136 -25.72 23.28 -9.51
N SER A 137 -25.05 22.24 -10.02
CA SER A 137 -23.60 22.09 -9.97
C SER A 137 -23.00 23.26 -10.76
N ARG A 138 -22.27 24.15 -10.07
CA ARG A 138 -21.46 25.20 -10.71
C ARG A 138 -20.33 24.50 -11.45
N TYR A 139 -20.55 24.29 -12.75
CA TYR A 139 -19.49 23.98 -13.70
C TYR A 139 -18.56 25.19 -13.79
N PHE A 140 -17.26 24.95 -13.81
CA PHE A 140 -16.26 25.93 -14.17
C PHE A 140 -16.49 26.34 -15.63
N ASP A 141 -16.94 27.56 -15.87
CA ASP A 141 -16.80 28.20 -17.18
C ASP A 141 -15.31 28.51 -17.37
N VAL A 142 -14.62 27.63 -18.11
CA VAL A 142 -13.31 27.93 -18.68
C VAL A 142 -13.57 28.74 -19.94
N GLU A 143 -13.40 30.04 -19.79
CA GLU A 143 -13.48 31.03 -20.85
C GLU A 143 -12.46 30.70 -21.95
N SER A 144 -12.95 30.31 -23.12
CA SER A 144 -12.17 30.04 -24.32
C SER A 144 -11.58 31.35 -24.85
N ALA A 145 -10.32 31.62 -24.54
CA ALA A 145 -9.55 32.67 -25.19
C ALA A 145 -9.18 32.24 -26.62
N GLU A 146 -9.59 33.03 -27.61
CA GLU A 146 -9.22 32.86 -29.02
C GLU A 146 -7.71 33.02 -29.25
N PRO A 147 -7.08 32.21 -30.11
CA PRO A 147 -5.70 32.43 -30.52
C PRO A 147 -5.64 33.33 -31.77
N SER A 148 -5.37 34.62 -31.58
CA SER A 148 -4.99 35.54 -32.65
C SER A 148 -3.45 35.67 -32.73
N SER A 149 -2.82 35.07 -33.74
CA SER A 149 -1.76 35.65 -34.60
C SER A 149 -0.78 34.60 -35.19
N PRO A 150 -0.33 34.77 -36.46
CA PRO A 150 0.64 33.88 -37.10
C PRO A 150 2.09 34.23 -36.72
N PRO A 151 3.03 33.26 -36.75
CA PRO A 151 4.44 33.53 -36.48
C PRO A 151 5.16 34.17 -37.69
N PRO A 152 6.15 35.05 -37.46
CA PRO A 152 7.01 35.56 -38.52
C PRO A 152 8.06 34.53 -38.95
N THR A 153 8.22 34.42 -40.26
CA THR A 153 9.31 33.73 -40.96
C THR A 153 10.63 34.44 -40.68
N ILE A 154 11.58 33.77 -40.03
CA ILE A 154 12.98 34.23 -39.96
C ILE A 154 13.86 33.19 -40.63
N SER A 155 14.35 33.61 -41.80
CA SER A 155 15.43 33.03 -42.58
C SER A 155 16.77 33.25 -41.87
N ASP A 156 17.73 32.42 -42.25
CA ASP A 156 19.19 32.57 -42.08
C ASP A 156 19.82 31.98 -40.81
N GLN A 157 20.33 30.75 -40.98
CA GLN A 157 21.45 30.21 -40.21
C GLN A 157 22.59 29.85 -41.20
N PRO A 158 23.82 30.35 -40.98
CA PRO A 158 24.96 30.03 -41.82
C PRO A 158 25.55 28.65 -41.49
N ALA A 159 26.15 28.05 -42.51
CA ALA A 159 26.86 26.78 -42.46
C ALA A 159 27.99 26.80 -41.40
N LEU A 160 28.03 25.77 -40.56
CA LEU A 160 29.18 25.46 -39.72
C LEU A 160 29.86 24.15 -40.16
N PRO A 161 31.18 24.03 -39.93
CA PRO A 161 32.05 23.15 -40.68
C PRO A 161 32.08 21.71 -40.14
N MET A 162 32.51 20.84 -41.05
CA MET A 162 32.88 19.45 -40.81
C MET A 162 34.06 19.27 -39.86
N ALA A 163 34.10 18.04 -39.30
CA ALA A 163 35.19 17.33 -38.62
C ALA A 163 35.22 17.54 -37.09
N ALA A 164 35.42 16.53 -36.23
CA ALA A 164 36.03 15.21 -36.43
C ALA A 164 35.67 14.23 -35.29
N ARG A 165 36.02 12.96 -35.53
CA ARG A 165 36.50 11.96 -34.53
C ARG A 165 35.47 11.33 -33.58
N GLY A 166 34.78 10.32 -34.11
CA GLY A 166 35.06 8.91 -33.77
C GLY A 166 35.23 8.52 -32.30
N GLU A 167 34.26 8.80 -31.44
CA GLU A 167 34.05 7.99 -30.24
C GLU A 167 33.12 6.83 -30.60
N ARG A 168 33.69 5.63 -30.72
CA ARG A 168 32.92 4.38 -30.62
C ARG A 168 32.46 4.25 -29.17
N GLY A 169 31.48 5.07 -28.80
CA GLY A 169 30.72 4.92 -27.58
C GLY A 169 30.06 3.56 -27.66
N ALA A 170 30.49 2.64 -26.78
CA ALA A 170 29.72 1.46 -26.46
C ALA A 170 28.38 1.94 -25.91
N GLY A 171 27.45 2.21 -26.82
CA GLY A 171 26.07 2.48 -26.55
C GLY A 171 25.50 1.22 -25.92
N GLY A 172 25.72 1.08 -24.61
CA GLY A 172 25.01 0.16 -23.75
C GLY A 172 23.56 0.60 -23.79
N GLY A 173 22.86 0.17 -24.84
CA GLY A 173 21.45 0.44 -25.03
C GLY A 173 20.75 0.04 -23.74
N CYS A 174 20.01 0.99 -23.17
CA CYS A 174 19.03 0.75 -22.13
C CYS A 174 17.99 -0.23 -22.69
N THR A 175 18.32 -1.52 -22.72
CA THR A 175 17.33 -2.56 -22.97
C THR A 175 16.36 -2.47 -21.81
N ALA A 176 15.13 -2.07 -22.12
CA ALA A 176 14.05 -2.05 -21.16
C ALA A 176 13.96 -3.44 -20.54
N ARG A 177 14.43 -3.56 -19.28
CA ARG A 177 14.43 -4.83 -18.58
C ARG A 177 12.97 -5.22 -18.38
N ILE A 178 12.51 -6.19 -19.17
CA ILE A 178 11.18 -6.76 -19.04
C ILE A 178 10.99 -7.13 -17.56
N PRO A 179 9.89 -6.71 -16.91
CA PRO A 179 9.62 -7.09 -15.54
C PRO A 179 9.67 -8.61 -15.43
N SER A 180 10.40 -9.13 -14.46
CA SER A 180 10.43 -10.58 -14.22
C SER A 180 9.00 -11.09 -14.05
N ALA A 181 8.70 -12.30 -14.53
CA ALA A 181 7.37 -12.91 -14.42
C ALA A 181 6.80 -12.86 -12.99
N ALA A 182 7.65 -12.97 -11.96
CA ALA A 182 7.25 -12.81 -10.56
C ALA A 182 6.59 -11.46 -10.25
N VAL A 183 7.16 -10.35 -10.75
CA VAL A 183 6.61 -9.00 -10.54
C VAL A 183 5.25 -8.86 -11.22
N ALA A 184 5.11 -9.42 -12.42
CA ALA A 184 3.83 -9.42 -13.14
C ALA A 184 2.76 -10.24 -12.40
N LEU A 185 3.11 -11.42 -11.88
CA LEU A 185 2.19 -12.24 -11.08
C LEU A 185 1.77 -11.54 -9.78
N GLU A 186 2.69 -10.86 -9.10
CA GLU A 186 2.38 -10.07 -7.92
C GLU A 186 1.43 -8.90 -8.23
N ALA A 187 1.66 -8.18 -9.32
CA ALA A 187 0.78 -7.10 -9.77
C ALA A 187 -0.61 -7.64 -10.17
N LEU A 188 -0.66 -8.78 -10.86
CA LEU A 188 -1.92 -9.46 -11.19
C LEU A 188 -2.67 -9.89 -9.93
N PHE A 189 -1.97 -10.44 -8.93
CA PHE A 189 -2.58 -10.78 -7.65
C PHE A 189 -3.18 -9.54 -6.97
N ALA A 190 -2.46 -8.41 -6.94
CA ALA A 190 -2.98 -7.15 -6.42
C ALA A 190 -4.23 -6.70 -7.19
N ALA A 191 -4.24 -6.82 -8.52
CA ALA A 191 -5.40 -6.53 -9.37
C ALA A 191 -6.61 -7.39 -8.97
N CYS A 192 -6.41 -8.71 -8.84
CA CYS A 192 -7.46 -9.64 -8.43
C CYS A 192 -8.00 -9.32 -7.03
N VAL A 193 -7.14 -8.97 -6.07
CA VAL A 193 -7.58 -8.57 -4.72
C VAL A 193 -8.37 -7.27 -4.76
N GLY A 194 -7.90 -6.27 -5.50
CA GLY A 194 -8.59 -4.99 -5.68
C GLY A 194 -9.98 -5.15 -6.29
N SER A 195 -10.13 -6.05 -7.26
CA SER A 195 -11.42 -6.38 -7.89
C SER A 195 -12.31 -7.29 -7.06
N ALA A 196 -11.73 -8.23 -6.30
CA ALA A 196 -12.50 -9.17 -5.49
C ALA A 196 -13.26 -8.48 -4.34
N LEU A 197 -12.86 -7.25 -3.96
CA LEU A 197 -13.59 -6.49 -2.95
C LEU A 197 -15.03 -6.20 -3.37
N ASP A 198 -15.30 -5.92 -4.64
CA ASP A 198 -16.66 -5.67 -5.15
C ASP A 198 -17.56 -6.93 -5.08
N LEU A 199 -16.98 -8.12 -4.91
CA LEU A 199 -17.78 -9.34 -4.72
C LEU A 199 -18.61 -9.30 -3.44
N ASP A 200 -18.22 -8.47 -2.46
CA ASP A 200 -18.97 -8.31 -1.22
C ASP A 200 -20.35 -7.66 -1.44
N HIS A 201 -20.55 -6.89 -2.51
CA HIS A 201 -21.86 -6.37 -2.92
C HIS A 201 -22.81 -7.50 -3.31
N PHE A 202 -22.33 -8.49 -4.05
CA PHE A 202 -23.14 -9.65 -4.43
C PHE A 202 -23.46 -10.52 -3.20
N LEU A 203 -22.49 -10.68 -2.29
CA LEU A 203 -22.70 -11.39 -1.03
C LEU A 203 -23.72 -10.68 -0.13
N ALA A 204 -23.60 -9.37 0.05
CA ALA A 204 -24.51 -8.58 0.87
C ALA A 204 -25.92 -8.48 0.25
N ALA A 205 -26.02 -8.48 -1.08
CA ALA A 205 -27.30 -8.55 -1.77
C ALA A 205 -27.92 -9.97 -1.77
N GLY A 206 -27.15 -11.00 -1.39
CA GLY A 206 -27.56 -12.39 -1.47
C GLY A 206 -27.93 -12.81 -2.90
N SER A 207 -27.28 -12.23 -3.91
CA SER A 207 -27.69 -12.36 -5.31
C SER A 207 -26.54 -12.09 -6.27
N VAL A 208 -26.40 -12.93 -7.30
CA VAL A 208 -25.48 -12.71 -8.43
C VAL A 208 -26.00 -11.68 -9.45
N ARG A 209 -27.27 -11.26 -9.33
CA ARG A 209 -27.84 -10.22 -10.18
C ARG A 209 -27.24 -8.86 -9.83
N LEU A 210 -26.57 -8.26 -10.80
CA LEU A 210 -25.93 -6.96 -10.67
C LEU A 210 -26.88 -5.86 -10.19
N SER A 211 -28.13 -5.85 -10.69
CA SER A 211 -29.14 -4.87 -10.27
C SER A 211 -29.43 -4.90 -8.78
N ARG A 212 -29.33 -6.06 -8.12
CA ARG A 212 -29.49 -6.17 -6.65
C ARG A 212 -28.22 -5.77 -5.90
N ALA A 213 -27.05 -6.13 -6.45
CA ALA A 213 -25.75 -5.77 -5.88
C ALA A 213 -25.54 -4.24 -5.84
N THR A 214 -25.99 -3.53 -6.86
CA THR A 214 -25.87 -2.07 -6.96
C THR A 214 -26.99 -1.31 -6.25
N ALA A 215 -28.15 -1.94 -6.01
CA ALA A 215 -29.29 -1.34 -5.30
C ALA A 215 -29.20 -1.41 -3.76
N LEU A 216 -28.08 -1.89 -3.19
CA LEU A 216 -27.89 -1.95 -1.75
C LEU A 216 -27.93 -0.55 -1.11
N ALA A 217 -28.77 -0.40 -0.08
CA ALA A 217 -28.90 0.84 0.68
C ALA A 217 -27.65 1.20 1.51
N GLY A 218 -26.85 0.19 1.87
CA GLY A 218 -25.65 0.33 2.70
C GLY A 218 -24.39 -0.16 2.00
N ARG A 219 -23.21 0.24 2.52
CA ARG A 219 -21.94 -0.34 2.09
C ARG A 219 -21.79 -1.74 2.69
N PRO A 220 -21.46 -2.76 1.89
CA PRO A 220 -21.14 -4.10 2.39
C PRO A 220 -19.83 -4.09 3.19
N TRP A 221 -19.73 -4.98 4.18
CA TRP A 221 -18.68 -5.01 5.21
C TRP A 221 -17.23 -5.06 4.71
N GLY A 222 -16.98 -5.61 3.51
CA GLY A 222 -15.65 -5.63 2.89
C GLY A 222 -15.15 -4.23 2.54
N HIS A 223 -16.06 -3.27 2.39
CA HIS A 223 -15.74 -1.86 2.18
C HIS A 223 -15.38 -1.09 3.45
N CYS A 224 -15.14 -1.78 4.56
CA CYS A 224 -14.67 -1.12 5.75
C CYS A 224 -13.13 -1.14 5.85
N VAL A 225 -12.53 0.00 6.19
CA VAL A 225 -11.10 0.11 6.54
C VAL A 225 -10.71 -0.86 7.65
N ALA A 226 -11.53 -1.05 8.70
CA ALA A 226 -11.27 -2.03 9.75
C ALA A 226 -11.26 -3.47 9.20
N ALA A 227 -12.19 -3.82 8.30
CA ALA A 227 -12.23 -5.13 7.67
C ALA A 227 -10.97 -5.37 6.82
N LEU A 228 -10.52 -4.35 6.09
CA LEU A 228 -9.28 -4.38 5.33
C LEU A 228 -8.05 -4.60 6.22
N ILE A 229 -7.95 -3.90 7.35
CA ILE A 229 -6.87 -4.08 8.33
C ILE A 229 -6.88 -5.53 8.86
N VAL A 230 -8.05 -6.04 9.23
CA VAL A 230 -8.22 -7.43 9.70
C VAL A 230 -7.81 -8.42 8.62
N ALA A 231 -8.21 -8.20 7.36
CA ALA A 231 -7.85 -9.06 6.24
C ALA A 231 -6.32 -9.09 6.03
N ALA A 232 -5.66 -7.93 6.08
CA ALA A 232 -4.20 -7.85 5.97
C ALA A 232 -3.50 -8.59 7.12
N PHE A 233 -3.96 -8.42 8.37
CA PHE A 233 -3.42 -9.16 9.51
C PHE A 233 -3.68 -10.67 9.42
N ALA A 234 -4.85 -11.09 8.93
CA ALA A 234 -5.17 -12.50 8.71
C ALA A 234 -4.22 -13.10 7.67
N VAL A 235 -4.00 -12.41 6.54
CA VAL A 235 -3.03 -12.84 5.52
C VAL A 235 -1.62 -12.92 6.10
N ALA A 236 -1.20 -11.93 6.90
CA ALA A 236 0.10 -11.96 7.57
C ALA A 236 0.23 -13.17 8.50
N ALA A 237 -0.80 -13.48 9.29
CA ALA A 237 -0.80 -14.58 10.24
C ALA A 237 -0.82 -15.96 9.56
N LEU A 238 -1.66 -16.12 8.53
CA LEU A 238 -1.85 -17.38 7.81
C LEU A 238 -0.65 -17.71 6.92
N THR A 239 -0.15 -16.74 6.16
CA THR A 239 0.95 -16.95 5.20
C THR A 239 2.33 -16.74 5.83
N ARG A 240 2.38 -16.08 7.00
CA ARG A 240 3.63 -15.58 7.61
C ARG A 240 4.44 -14.69 6.68
N ASN A 241 3.78 -14.08 5.70
CA ASN A 241 4.38 -13.25 4.67
C ASN A 241 3.84 -11.80 4.79
N ALA A 242 4.66 -10.93 5.37
CA ALA A 242 4.31 -9.51 5.51
C ALA A 242 4.12 -8.82 4.15
N ARG A 243 4.82 -9.25 3.11
CA ARG A 243 4.67 -8.70 1.76
C ARG A 243 3.29 -9.00 1.18
N ALA A 244 2.80 -10.24 1.33
CA ALA A 244 1.44 -10.59 0.93
C ALA A 244 0.38 -9.78 1.70
N ALA A 245 0.58 -9.57 3.00
CA ALA A 245 -0.30 -8.75 3.82
C ALA A 245 -0.34 -7.28 3.38
N VAL A 246 0.82 -6.67 3.11
CA VAL A 246 0.90 -5.29 2.60
C VAL A 246 0.33 -5.20 1.19
N CYS A 247 0.45 -6.24 0.36
CA CYS A 247 -0.20 -6.31 -0.95
C CYS A 247 -1.72 -6.21 -0.82
N VAL A 248 -2.31 -7.05 0.03
CA VAL A 248 -3.76 -7.06 0.28
C VAL A 248 -4.23 -5.74 0.87
N PHE A 249 -3.49 -5.19 1.84
CA PHE A 249 -3.81 -3.87 2.40
C PHE A 249 -3.73 -2.78 1.34
N SER A 250 -2.67 -2.74 0.54
CA SER A 250 -2.47 -1.73 -0.50
C SER A 250 -3.60 -1.79 -1.54
N ALA A 251 -3.88 -2.97 -2.09
CA ALA A 251 -4.94 -3.16 -3.08
C ALA A 251 -6.31 -2.74 -2.53
N GLY A 252 -6.62 -3.10 -1.29
CA GLY A 252 -7.89 -2.69 -0.69
C GLY A 252 -7.93 -1.21 -0.29
N ALA A 253 -6.81 -0.63 0.15
CA ALA A 253 -6.76 0.79 0.51
C ALA A 253 -6.90 1.67 -0.73
N THR A 254 -6.28 1.29 -1.85
CA THR A 254 -6.49 1.96 -3.14
C THR A 254 -7.94 1.90 -3.59
N HIS A 255 -8.60 0.76 -3.38
CA HIS A 255 -10.02 0.58 -3.66
C HIS A 255 -10.85 1.54 -2.79
N GLN A 256 -10.66 1.51 -1.46
CA GLN A 256 -11.38 2.37 -0.52
C GLN A 256 -11.18 3.88 -0.79
N LEU A 257 -9.96 4.30 -1.14
CA LEU A 257 -9.66 5.70 -1.44
C LEU A 257 -10.45 6.19 -2.66
N ARG A 258 -10.45 5.44 -3.76
CA ARG A 258 -11.28 5.77 -4.93
C ARG A 258 -12.75 5.88 -4.56
N ASP A 259 -13.24 4.91 -3.80
CA ASP A 259 -14.64 4.84 -3.41
C ASP A 259 -15.06 5.94 -2.42
N SER A 260 -14.11 6.46 -1.66
CA SER A 260 -14.33 7.53 -0.69
C SER A 260 -14.64 8.88 -1.33
N THR A 261 -14.30 9.08 -2.61
CA THR A 261 -14.66 10.30 -3.34
C THR A 261 -16.18 10.48 -3.49
N ARG A 262 -16.93 9.36 -3.54
CA ARG A 262 -18.38 9.35 -3.72
C ARG A 262 -19.15 9.35 -2.39
N ARG A 263 -18.69 8.56 -1.42
CA ARG A 263 -19.47 8.30 -0.17
C ARG A 263 -18.67 8.44 1.13
N GLY A 264 -17.44 8.93 1.05
CA GLY A 264 -16.51 8.97 2.18
C GLY A 264 -15.95 7.60 2.56
N LEU A 265 -14.99 7.60 3.50
CA LEU A 265 -14.38 6.41 4.09
C LEU A 265 -15.30 5.82 5.16
N TRP A 266 -15.38 4.49 5.22
CA TRP A 266 -16.15 3.78 6.22
C TRP A 266 -15.26 3.04 7.21
N LEU A 267 -15.30 3.41 8.50
CA LEU A 267 -14.30 3.03 9.49
C LEU A 267 -14.71 1.95 10.52
N TYR A 268 -15.98 1.48 10.56
CA TYR A 268 -16.63 0.39 11.38
C TYR A 268 -15.96 -0.13 12.69
N PRO A 269 -16.70 -0.38 13.83
CA PRO A 269 -17.98 0.16 14.32
C PRO A 269 -17.84 0.87 15.72
N PRO A 270 -18.83 1.65 16.26
CA PRO A 270 -20.24 1.26 16.49
C PRO A 270 -21.39 2.25 16.15
N ARG A 271 -21.18 3.43 15.53
CA ARG A 271 -22.29 4.36 15.19
C ARG A 271 -22.38 4.78 13.72
N GLY A 272 -21.83 3.99 12.80
CA GLY A 272 -21.90 4.32 11.37
C GLY A 272 -21.05 5.54 10.98
N ALA A 273 -19.94 5.77 11.68
CA ALA A 273 -19.00 6.84 11.34
C ALA A 273 -18.52 6.68 9.89
N LYS A 274 -18.99 7.58 9.03
CA LYS A 274 -18.52 7.81 7.68
C LYS A 274 -17.82 9.15 7.69
N THR A 275 -16.66 9.25 7.06
CA THR A 275 -16.11 10.57 6.80
C THR A 275 -16.97 11.27 5.74
N PRO A 276 -16.90 12.60 5.62
CA PRO A 276 -17.36 13.27 4.40
C PRO A 276 -16.66 12.67 3.16
N PRO A 277 -17.26 12.80 1.97
CA PRO A 277 -16.60 12.48 0.72
C PRO A 277 -15.23 13.15 0.64
N VAL A 278 -14.23 12.38 0.23
CA VAL A 278 -12.85 12.89 0.10
C VAL A 278 -12.78 13.77 -1.13
N SER A 279 -12.23 14.98 -0.99
CA SER A 279 -12.06 15.87 -2.13
C SER A 279 -11.11 15.26 -3.16
N TYR A 280 -11.38 15.49 -4.43
CA TYR A 280 -10.63 14.86 -5.52
C TYR A 280 -9.10 15.07 -5.44
N PRO A 281 -8.57 16.27 -5.11
CA PRO A 281 -7.13 16.46 -4.94
C PRO A 281 -6.55 15.65 -3.78
N ILE A 282 -7.28 15.51 -2.67
CA ILE A 282 -6.85 14.69 -1.52
C ILE A 282 -6.82 13.23 -1.92
N TYR A 283 -7.80 12.76 -2.68
CA TYR A 283 -7.81 11.39 -3.22
C TYR A 283 -6.56 11.13 -4.08
N LEU A 284 -6.27 11.96 -5.09
CA LEU A 284 -5.10 11.78 -5.95
C LEU A 284 -3.80 11.80 -5.16
N LEU A 285 -3.66 12.74 -4.20
CA LEU A 285 -2.48 12.81 -3.34
C LEU A 285 -2.35 11.56 -2.46
N ALA A 286 -3.43 11.12 -1.82
CA ALA A 286 -3.43 9.92 -1.00
C ALA A 286 -3.07 8.68 -1.83
N GLN A 287 -3.55 8.63 -3.08
CA GLN A 287 -3.30 7.54 -4.00
C GLN A 287 -1.83 7.44 -4.41
N ALA A 288 -1.17 8.58 -4.65
CA ALA A 288 0.27 8.64 -4.94
C ALA A 288 1.14 8.38 -3.69
N LEU A 289 0.71 8.83 -2.50
CA LEU A 289 1.49 8.62 -1.27
C LEU A 289 1.39 7.18 -0.73
N LEU A 290 0.26 6.52 -0.91
CA LEU A 290 -0.01 5.18 -0.38
C LEU A 290 1.08 4.14 -0.74
N PRO A 291 1.45 3.92 -2.02
CA PRO A 291 2.48 2.93 -2.36
C PRO A 291 3.87 3.28 -1.79
N LEU A 292 4.20 4.57 -1.68
CA LEU A 292 5.45 5.02 -1.07
C LEU A 292 5.50 4.65 0.43
N VAL A 293 4.41 4.90 1.15
CA VAL A 293 4.29 4.52 2.57
C VAL A 293 4.39 2.99 2.73
N MET A 294 3.69 2.23 1.89
CA MET A 294 3.73 0.77 1.95
C MET A 294 5.14 0.20 1.69
N ALA A 295 5.88 0.77 0.73
CA ALA A 295 7.26 0.41 0.48
C ALA A 295 8.17 0.69 1.69
N MET A 296 7.99 1.84 2.35
CA MET A 296 8.72 2.17 3.58
C MET A 296 8.42 1.21 4.73
N CYS A 297 7.15 0.79 4.89
CA CYS A 297 6.75 -0.20 5.88
C CYS A 297 7.45 -1.56 5.66
N LEU A 298 7.52 -2.04 4.41
CA LEU A 298 8.18 -3.30 4.07
C LEU A 298 9.70 -3.26 4.34
N ARG A 299 10.35 -2.11 4.12
CA ARG A 299 11.78 -1.93 4.39
C ARG A 299 12.09 -1.91 5.89
N SER A 300 11.24 -1.25 6.68
CA SER A 300 11.44 -1.09 8.13
C SER A 300 11.39 -2.42 8.88
N GLY A 301 10.59 -3.39 8.41
CA GLY A 301 10.48 -4.72 9.04
C GLY A 301 11.74 -5.58 8.97
N HIS A 302 12.67 -5.30 8.06
CA HIS A 302 13.88 -6.10 7.86
C HIS A 302 15.02 -5.73 8.82
N GLY A 303 15.09 -4.48 9.29
CA GLY A 303 16.20 -3.98 10.12
C GLY A 303 16.23 -4.53 11.56
N SER A 304 15.09 -4.98 12.08
CA SER A 304 14.98 -5.33 13.51
C SER A 304 15.50 -6.73 13.88
N ARG A 305 15.84 -7.58 12.90
CA ARG A 305 16.30 -8.96 13.18
C ARG A 305 17.82 -9.12 13.31
N CYS A 306 18.62 -8.13 12.94
CA CYS A 306 20.09 -8.24 12.96
C CYS A 306 20.73 -7.92 14.34
N GLY A 307 20.02 -7.21 15.22
CA GLY A 307 20.59 -6.71 16.48
C GLY A 307 20.83 -7.75 17.59
N TYR A 308 20.11 -8.88 17.59
CA TYR A 308 20.16 -9.83 18.72
C TYR A 308 21.14 -11.00 18.52
N SER A 309 21.53 -11.32 17.28
CA SER A 309 22.46 -12.44 17.03
C SER A 309 23.93 -12.09 17.25
N CYS A 310 24.31 -10.81 17.19
CA CYS A 310 25.70 -10.40 17.42
C CYS A 310 26.07 -10.29 18.92
N VAL A 311 25.10 -10.13 19.82
CA VAL A 311 25.36 -10.05 21.27
C VAL A 311 25.51 -11.44 21.91
N GLN A 312 24.97 -12.49 21.30
CA GLN A 312 25.05 -13.85 21.86
C GLN A 312 26.30 -14.65 21.45
N ARG A 313 27.11 -14.17 20.49
CA ARG A 313 28.39 -14.84 20.14
C ARG A 313 29.59 -14.41 20.96
N ASN A 314 29.49 -13.35 21.78
CA ASN A 314 30.63 -12.84 22.54
C ASN A 314 30.68 -13.29 24.01
N THR A 315 29.79 -14.18 24.47
CA THR A 315 29.79 -14.67 25.86
C THR A 315 30.23 -16.13 26.03
N ARG A 316 30.61 -16.84 24.95
CA ARG A 316 31.13 -18.22 25.04
C ARG A 316 32.65 -18.37 25.04
N HIS A 317 33.43 -17.28 25.03
CA HIS A 317 34.90 -17.38 25.03
C HIS A 317 35.62 -17.02 26.35
N ARG A 318 34.92 -17.00 27.48
CA ARG A 318 35.55 -16.92 28.81
C ARG A 318 35.12 -18.07 29.73
N ARG A 319 35.45 -19.31 29.36
CA ARG A 319 35.91 -20.34 30.32
C ARG A 319 36.99 -21.16 29.62
N GLY A 320 38.16 -21.20 30.25
CA GLY A 320 39.40 -21.67 29.67
C GLY A 320 39.40 -23.15 29.32
N LEU A 321 39.85 -23.44 28.11
CA LEU A 321 40.54 -24.68 27.79
C LEU A 321 41.84 -24.30 27.08
N PRO A 322 43.00 -24.78 27.53
CA PRO A 322 44.27 -24.53 26.88
C PRO A 322 44.31 -25.29 25.55
N CYS A 323 44.16 -24.57 24.44
CA CYS A 323 44.44 -25.13 23.11
C CYS A 323 45.95 -25.20 22.94
N THR A 324 46.47 -26.41 23.15
CA THR A 324 47.87 -26.76 22.90
C THR A 324 48.21 -26.51 21.43
N ARG A 325 48.94 -25.41 21.20
CA ARG A 325 50.18 -25.33 20.42
C ARG A 325 50.42 -26.53 19.47
N ARG A 326 50.03 -26.40 18.20
CA ARG A 326 50.67 -27.15 17.11
C ARG A 326 51.08 -26.21 15.99
N ARG A 327 52.38 -25.91 15.97
CA ARG A 327 53.13 -25.25 14.89
C ARG A 327 52.99 -26.03 13.59
N ARG A 328 52.60 -25.37 12.49
CA ARG A 328 53.14 -25.51 11.12
C ARG A 328 52.92 -24.15 10.45
N ARG A 329 53.91 -23.25 10.39
CA ARG A 329 54.94 -23.07 9.34
C ARG A 329 54.38 -23.21 7.92
N GLY A 330 54.36 -22.08 7.20
CA GLY A 330 54.16 -21.99 5.76
C GLY A 330 53.27 -20.80 5.40
N ASP A 331 53.92 -19.67 5.08
CA ASP A 331 53.63 -18.81 3.91
C ASP A 331 52.24 -18.11 3.82
N VAL A 332 52.07 -16.84 3.42
CA VAL A 332 52.92 -15.78 2.87
C VAL A 332 52.08 -14.47 2.96
N ALA A 333 52.76 -13.38 3.34
CA ALA A 333 52.56 -11.96 3.00
C ALA A 333 51.23 -11.17 3.23
N CYS A 334 51.47 -9.92 3.66
CA CYS A 334 50.74 -8.67 3.35
C CYS A 334 49.37 -8.45 4.05
N VAL A 335 49.10 -7.38 4.80
CA VAL A 335 49.74 -6.07 4.99
C VAL A 335 49.49 -5.60 6.43
N ARG A 336 50.59 -5.15 7.05
CA ARG A 336 50.66 -4.34 8.26
C ARG A 336 50.28 -2.90 7.90
N ALA A 337 49.24 -2.36 8.49
CA ALA A 337 49.10 -0.91 8.67
C ALA A 337 48.23 -0.63 9.90
N ARG A 338 48.89 -0.33 11.02
CA ARG A 338 48.47 0.56 12.12
C ARG A 338 49.26 0.19 13.37
N ARG A 339 50.41 0.84 13.53
CA ARG A 339 50.96 1.12 14.86
C ARG A 339 51.73 2.44 14.81
N ALA A 340 51.40 3.29 15.77
CA ALA A 340 52.21 4.33 16.40
C ALA A 340 52.55 5.59 15.58
N GLU A 341 51.83 6.67 15.89
CA GLU A 341 52.41 7.94 16.37
C GLU A 341 51.58 8.29 17.63
N ASN A 342 52.14 8.16 18.84
CA ASN A 342 52.70 9.22 19.71
C ASN A 342 51.70 10.37 19.90
N GLU A 343 51.05 10.53 21.06
CA GLU A 343 51.59 11.10 22.33
C GLU A 343 52.43 12.36 22.11
N ASP A 344 51.82 13.54 22.26
CA ASP A 344 52.08 14.51 23.34
C ASP A 344 51.46 15.88 22.99
N GLY A 345 50.85 16.54 23.97
CA GLY A 345 50.33 17.90 23.79
C GLY A 345 49.26 18.31 24.80
N ASP A 346 49.67 18.49 26.05
CA ASP A 346 48.97 19.29 27.06
C ASP A 346 48.94 20.79 26.66
N VAL A 347 48.18 21.60 27.41
CA VAL A 347 48.01 23.07 27.40
C VAL A 347 46.60 23.51 27.01
N GLY A 348 45.84 23.89 28.05
CA GLY A 348 44.48 24.37 27.95
C GLY A 348 44.32 25.81 27.46
N THR A 349 43.09 26.21 27.23
CA THR A 349 42.66 27.61 27.37
C THR A 349 41.16 27.66 27.67
N ARG A 350 40.84 28.39 28.74
CA ARG A 350 39.51 28.93 29.05
C ARG A 350 38.99 29.78 27.88
N ALA A 351 37.71 29.69 27.58
CA ALA A 351 36.96 30.82 27.07
C ALA A 351 35.53 30.78 27.60
N SER A 352 35.22 31.86 28.30
CA SER A 352 33.96 32.24 28.92
C SER A 352 32.80 32.30 27.93
N PHE A 353 31.64 31.80 28.35
CA PHE A 353 30.35 32.25 27.82
C PHE A 353 29.92 33.49 28.62
N SER A 354 29.69 34.60 27.92
CA SER A 354 28.84 35.69 28.41
C SER A 354 27.54 35.69 27.60
N LEU A 355 26.49 36.13 28.30
CA LEU A 355 25.09 36.30 27.94
C LEU A 355 24.78 36.72 26.51
#